data_AF-A0A844GJ57-F1
#
_entry.id   AF-A0A844GJ57-F1
#
_cell.length_a   1.000
_cell.length_b   1.000
_cell.length_c   1.000
_cell.angle_alpha   90.00
_cell.angle_beta   90.00
_cell.angle_gamma   90.00
#
_symmetry.space_group_name_H-M   'P 1'
#
loop_
_entity.id
_entity.type
_entity.pdbx_description
1 polymer ?
#
loop_
_entity_poly.entity_id
_entity_poly.type
_entity_poly.pdbx_seq_one_letter_code
_entity_poly.pdbx_strand_id
1 'polypeptide(L)'
;MKKRSVAMMMSMLALSAALVSTTPVMAKTDDTEETTTEETTEEAEDGEAKSEDAAKSQTLEDGVYTAEFDTDSSMFHVNEAMDGKGTLTVKDGKMTIHVSLASKKIVNLFAGTAEDAQKEGAELLEPTSDKVTYSDGMSEEVYGFDIPVPAIDEEFQVALIGTKGKWYDHKVSVKNPVKEEDTEVSDDAEKDTEKTEGKKIADLGVEDGSYTAEVTLTGGTGRATVDSPAAIEIKGDEATATIVWSSPYYDYMLVNDEKYLPVNKDGNSTFEIPIAEFDTEMEVTADTTAMSQPHAIDYTLNFDSSTLKEAEKKDAK
;
A
#
# COMPACT_ATOMS: atom_id res chain seq x y z
N MET A 1 14.99 27.01 -36.22
CA MET A 1 14.66 28.46 -36.01
C MET A 1 13.64 28.93 -37.04
N LYS A 2 12.42 29.32 -36.63
CA LYS A 2 11.60 30.39 -37.23
C LYS A 2 10.32 30.55 -36.41
N LYS A 3 10.08 31.77 -35.89
CA LYS A 3 8.89 32.13 -35.10
C LYS A 3 7.64 32.08 -35.97
N ARG A 4 6.49 31.68 -35.41
CA ARG A 4 5.17 31.88 -36.01
C ARG A 4 4.15 32.25 -34.93
N SER A 5 3.83 33.54 -34.85
CA SER A 5 2.59 34.03 -34.26
C SER A 5 1.51 34.08 -35.34
N VAL A 6 0.32 33.58 -35.04
CA VAL A 6 -0.92 33.72 -35.83
C VAL A 6 -2.03 33.85 -34.79
N ALA A 7 -2.45 35.06 -34.43
CA ALA A 7 -3.45 35.89 -35.11
C ALA A 7 -4.89 35.41 -34.87
N MET A 8 -5.54 35.99 -33.84
CA MET A 8 -6.99 36.01 -33.67
C MET A 8 -7.68 36.59 -34.90
N MET A 9 -8.88 36.11 -35.21
CA MET A 9 -9.77 36.74 -36.19
C MET A 9 -11.19 36.82 -35.64
N MET A 10 -11.63 38.03 -35.28
CA MET A 10 -13.04 38.31 -35.01
C MET A 10 -13.87 38.22 -36.30
N SER A 11 -15.13 37.78 -36.18
CA SER A 11 -16.18 38.08 -37.14
C SER A 11 -17.33 38.79 -36.44
N MET A 12 -17.54 40.06 -36.77
CA MET A 12 -18.66 40.89 -36.30
C MET A 12 -19.89 40.77 -37.22
N LEU A 13 -20.93 41.55 -36.87
CA LEU A 13 -22.16 41.93 -37.60
C LEU A 13 -23.40 41.03 -37.37
N ALA A 14 -24.61 41.56 -37.09
CA ALA A 14 -24.98 42.96 -36.76
C ALA A 14 -26.39 43.06 -36.11
N LEU A 15 -26.65 44.21 -35.44
CA LEU A 15 -27.89 45.02 -35.29
C LEU A 15 -29.27 44.41 -35.65
N SER A 16 -30.42 44.74 -35.02
CA SER A 16 -30.85 45.92 -34.21
C SER A 16 -32.25 45.62 -33.57
N ALA A 17 -32.52 45.90 -32.29
CA ALA A 17 -33.09 47.13 -31.67
C ALA A 17 -34.64 47.29 -31.67
N ALA A 18 -35.16 47.90 -30.58
CA ALA A 18 -36.55 48.30 -30.25
C ALA A 18 -37.58 47.18 -29.95
N LEU A 19 -38.64 47.33 -29.15
CA LEU A 19 -38.99 48.03 -27.88
C LEU A 19 -40.54 48.01 -27.76
N VAL A 20 -41.07 47.40 -26.69
CA VAL A 20 -42.30 47.78 -25.95
C VAL A 20 -43.72 47.58 -26.56
N SER A 21 -44.63 47.10 -25.67
CA SER A 21 -46.10 47.29 -25.55
C SER A 21 -47.14 46.22 -26.00
N THR A 22 -47.86 45.75 -24.96
CA THR A 22 -49.32 45.48 -24.86
C THR A 22 -49.99 44.25 -25.50
N THR A 23 -50.76 43.57 -24.63
CA THR A 23 -51.72 42.45 -24.78
C THR A 23 -53.07 42.92 -25.41
N PRO A 24 -54.15 42.09 -25.63
CA PRO A 24 -54.48 40.79 -25.00
C PRO A 24 -55.31 39.74 -25.81
N VAL A 25 -55.85 38.71 -25.11
CA VAL A 25 -57.09 37.90 -25.41
C VAL A 25 -56.98 36.84 -26.55
N MET A 26 -57.45 35.59 -26.46
CA MET A 26 -58.18 34.82 -25.40
C MET A 26 -58.12 33.28 -25.61
N ALA A 27 -58.57 32.54 -24.57
CA ALA A 27 -59.11 31.16 -24.58
C ALA A 27 -58.11 29.98 -24.78
N LYS A 28 -58.24 28.81 -24.15
CA LYS A 28 -58.96 28.26 -22.96
C LYS A 28 -58.41 26.81 -22.80
N THR A 29 -58.13 26.18 -21.67
CA THR A 29 -58.99 25.77 -20.54
C THR A 29 -58.10 25.01 -19.53
N ASP A 30 -58.26 25.28 -18.22
CA ASP A 30 -58.00 24.51 -16.98
C ASP A 30 -56.80 23.52 -16.90
N ASP A 31 -56.03 23.44 -15.81
CA ASP A 31 -56.46 23.36 -14.40
C ASP A 31 -55.51 24.08 -13.40
N THR A 32 -56.10 24.88 -12.47
CA THR A 32 -55.84 25.02 -11.01
C THR A 32 -54.40 24.90 -10.46
N GLU A 33 -53.73 26.01 -10.06
CA GLU A 33 -53.59 26.57 -8.67
C GLU A 33 -52.84 25.68 -7.64
N GLU A 34 -51.97 26.16 -6.74
CA GLU A 34 -51.85 27.48 -6.10
C GLU A 34 -50.46 28.18 -6.21
N THR A 35 -50.44 29.45 -5.77
CA THR A 35 -49.37 30.46 -5.82
C THR A 35 -48.87 30.80 -4.39
N THR A 36 -47.63 31.32 -4.22
CA THR A 36 -47.31 32.48 -3.32
C THR A 36 -45.84 32.93 -3.44
N THR A 37 -45.65 34.25 -3.40
CA THR A 37 -44.39 35.04 -3.38
C THR A 37 -44.35 35.93 -2.11
N GLU A 38 -43.35 36.76 -1.78
CA GLU A 38 -42.32 37.48 -2.56
C GLU A 38 -41.07 37.77 -1.69
N GLU A 39 -39.89 37.85 -2.33
CA GLU A 39 -38.69 38.68 -2.01
C GLU A 39 -38.09 38.84 -0.59
N THR A 40 -36.77 38.57 -0.50
CA THR A 40 -35.67 39.49 -0.06
C THR A 40 -35.75 40.28 1.26
N THR A 41 -34.71 40.14 2.11
CA THR A 41 -33.84 41.24 2.64
C THR A 41 -32.61 40.67 3.36
N GLU A 42 -31.51 41.46 3.38
CA GLU A 42 -30.15 41.16 3.83
C GLU A 42 -29.90 41.26 5.37
N GLU A 43 -28.62 41.06 5.74
CA GLU A 43 -27.90 41.21 7.01
C GLU A 43 -27.73 39.88 7.81
N ALA A 44 -26.53 39.34 8.05
CA ALA A 44 -25.17 39.89 8.18
C ALA A 44 -24.89 40.67 9.48
N GLU A 45 -24.75 39.95 10.59
CA GLU A 45 -23.59 39.99 11.51
C GLU A 45 -23.57 38.62 12.23
N ASP A 46 -22.46 37.90 12.21
CA ASP A 46 -21.34 38.00 13.16
C ASP A 46 -21.73 37.62 14.60
N GLY A 47 -20.90 36.74 15.17
CA GLY A 47 -21.25 35.89 16.30
C GLY A 47 -20.04 35.09 16.77
N GLU A 48 -18.89 35.77 16.84
CA GLU A 48 -17.61 35.27 17.30
C GLU A 48 -17.73 34.52 18.65
N ALA A 49 -17.49 33.20 18.62
CA ALA A 49 -17.42 32.36 19.81
C ALA A 49 -16.25 31.37 19.72
N LYS A 50 -15.05 31.93 19.64
CA LYS A 50 -13.84 31.53 20.38
C LYS A 50 -13.82 30.06 20.86
N SER A 51 -13.15 29.16 20.16
CA SER A 51 -11.71 28.87 20.36
C SER A 51 -11.35 28.48 21.80
N GLU A 52 -11.40 27.17 22.06
CA GLU A 52 -10.51 26.37 22.93
C GLU A 52 -10.94 24.91 22.67
N ASP A 53 -10.15 24.16 21.89
CA ASP A 53 -9.21 23.14 22.38
C ASP A 53 -9.91 21.77 22.59
N ALA A 54 -9.48 20.65 22.00
CA ALA A 54 -8.15 20.33 21.52
C ALA A 54 -8.08 20.04 20.02
N ALA A 55 -7.18 20.74 19.34
CA ALA A 55 -6.58 20.19 18.13
C ALA A 55 -5.71 19.00 18.53
N LYS A 56 -6.20 17.78 18.34
CA LYS A 56 -5.32 16.64 18.07
C LYS A 56 -4.79 16.77 16.64
N SER A 57 -4.02 17.82 16.40
CA SER A 57 -2.85 17.64 15.56
C SER A 57 -2.03 16.58 16.28
N GLN A 58 -2.11 15.33 15.83
CA GLN A 58 -1.04 14.41 16.08
C GLN A 58 0.15 14.99 15.32
N THR A 59 0.95 15.79 16.03
CA THR A 59 2.32 16.11 15.62
C THR A 59 3.09 14.81 15.70
N LEU A 60 2.89 13.97 14.68
CA LEU A 60 3.77 12.87 14.37
C LEU A 60 5.17 13.46 14.25
N GLU A 61 6.14 12.76 14.82
CA GLU A 61 7.54 13.13 14.64
C GLU A 61 7.92 12.89 13.17
N ASP A 62 8.97 13.54 12.70
CA ASP A 62 9.48 13.23 11.36
C ASP A 62 9.91 11.75 11.32
N GLY A 63 9.51 11.04 10.27
CA GLY A 63 9.63 9.57 10.19
C GLY A 63 8.69 8.95 9.15
N VAL A 64 8.77 7.63 9.02
CA VAL A 64 7.89 6.83 8.13
C VAL A 64 6.87 6.06 8.97
N TYR A 65 5.65 5.95 8.46
CA TYR A 65 4.52 5.35 9.14
C TYR A 65 3.70 4.52 8.15
N THR A 66 3.27 3.32 8.53
CA THR A 66 2.19 2.64 7.81
C THR A 66 0.85 3.23 8.27
N ALA A 67 -0.02 3.66 7.36
CA ALA A 67 -1.34 4.22 7.73
C ALA A 67 -2.47 3.66 6.86
N GLU A 68 -3.67 3.54 7.44
CA GLU A 68 -4.88 3.10 6.74
C GLU A 68 -5.43 4.23 5.86
N PHE A 69 -5.78 3.94 4.60
CA PHE A 69 -6.31 4.92 3.64
C PHE A 69 -7.74 4.59 3.23
N ASP A 70 -8.69 5.31 3.83
CA ASP A 70 -10.12 5.23 3.52
C ASP A 70 -10.51 6.17 2.38
N THR A 71 -11.53 5.79 1.63
CA THR A 71 -11.99 6.45 0.39
C THR A 71 -13.49 6.28 0.21
N ASP A 72 -14.19 7.29 -0.31
CA ASP A 72 -15.64 7.24 -0.58
C ASP A 72 -16.04 6.40 -1.80
N SER A 73 -15.06 5.90 -2.57
CA SER A 73 -15.30 5.31 -3.89
C SER A 73 -14.61 3.97 -4.09
N SER A 74 -15.41 2.96 -4.39
CA SER A 74 -14.95 1.62 -4.83
C SER A 74 -14.24 1.61 -6.18
N MET A 75 -14.05 2.76 -6.84
CA MET A 75 -13.21 2.90 -8.04
C MET A 75 -11.86 3.58 -7.76
N PHE A 76 -11.65 4.11 -6.56
CA PHE A 76 -10.44 4.82 -6.15
C PHE A 76 -9.99 4.30 -4.78
N HIS A 77 -9.42 3.10 -4.77
CA HIS A 77 -8.94 2.43 -3.57
C HIS A 77 -7.49 1.97 -3.75
N VAL A 78 -6.80 1.82 -2.61
CA VAL A 78 -5.49 1.17 -2.55
C VAL A 78 -5.61 -0.26 -3.07
N ASN A 79 -4.53 -0.76 -3.65
CA ASN A 79 -4.41 -2.13 -4.10
C ASN A 79 -4.70 -3.14 -2.96
N GLU A 80 -5.43 -4.21 -3.27
CA GLU A 80 -5.81 -5.25 -2.30
C GLU A 80 -4.59 -5.92 -1.64
N ALA A 81 -3.44 -5.97 -2.32
CA ALA A 81 -2.20 -6.52 -1.78
C ALA A 81 -1.54 -5.64 -0.68
N MET A 82 -1.97 -4.39 -0.53
CA MET A 82 -1.48 -3.47 0.50
C MET A 82 -2.43 -3.41 1.71
N ASP A 83 -3.43 -4.31 1.80
CA ASP A 83 -4.44 -4.37 2.87
C ASP A 83 -5.16 -3.03 3.16
N GLY A 84 -5.31 -2.17 2.15
CA GLY A 84 -5.91 -0.84 2.30
C GLY A 84 -5.00 0.22 2.94
N LYS A 85 -3.70 -0.04 3.05
CA LYS A 85 -2.72 0.83 3.72
C LYS A 85 -1.77 1.50 2.73
N GLY A 86 -1.31 2.70 3.09
CA GLY A 86 -0.27 3.44 2.39
C GLY A 86 0.89 3.81 3.32
N THR A 87 2.01 4.20 2.72
CA THR A 87 3.22 4.64 3.43
C THR A 87 3.16 6.14 3.65
N LEU A 88 2.89 6.57 4.87
CA LEU A 88 2.83 7.95 5.31
C LEU A 88 4.22 8.43 5.73
N THR A 89 4.80 9.36 4.96
CA THR A 89 6.05 10.05 5.32
C THR A 89 5.73 11.38 5.98
N VAL A 90 6.34 11.63 7.14
CA VAL A 90 6.27 12.90 7.88
C VAL A 90 7.65 13.57 7.85
N LYS A 91 7.72 14.81 7.37
CA LYS A 91 8.97 15.58 7.27
C LYS A 91 8.75 17.08 7.37
N ASP A 92 9.50 17.77 8.22
CA ASP A 92 9.33 19.20 8.52
C ASP A 92 7.87 19.54 8.91
N GLY A 93 7.18 18.60 9.57
CA GLY A 93 5.75 18.72 9.90
C GLY A 93 4.78 18.67 8.70
N LYS A 94 5.25 18.31 7.51
CA LYS A 94 4.41 18.00 6.34
C LYS A 94 4.22 16.50 6.23
N MET A 95 2.99 16.08 5.99
CA MET A 95 2.62 14.67 5.87
C MET A 95 2.26 14.36 4.41
N THR A 96 2.79 13.28 3.87
CA THR A 96 2.49 12.80 2.51
C THR A 96 2.29 11.30 2.57
N ILE A 97 1.14 10.80 2.11
CA ILE A 97 0.89 9.35 2.02
C ILE A 97 1.09 8.86 0.59
N HIS A 98 1.92 7.84 0.45
CA HIS A 98 2.12 7.10 -0.77
C HIS A 98 1.10 5.96 -0.85
N VAL A 99 0.25 5.94 -1.89
CA VAL A 99 -0.78 4.92 -2.08
C VAL A 99 -0.73 4.27 -3.47
N SER A 100 -0.35 2.99 -3.51
CA SER A 100 -0.41 2.16 -4.71
C SER A 100 -1.86 1.78 -5.04
N LEU A 101 -2.41 2.26 -6.15
CA LEU A 101 -3.83 2.07 -6.49
C LEU A 101 -4.09 0.76 -7.25
N ALA A 102 -5.31 0.23 -7.14
CA ALA A 102 -5.72 -0.97 -7.90
C ALA A 102 -5.92 -0.73 -9.43
N SER A 103 -5.70 0.49 -9.95
CA SER A 103 -6.13 0.87 -11.31
C SER A 103 -5.19 1.84 -12.03
N LYS A 104 -4.52 1.36 -13.08
CA LYS A 104 -3.66 2.16 -13.99
C LYS A 104 -4.42 3.13 -14.92
N LYS A 105 -5.71 3.36 -14.68
CA LYS A 105 -6.58 4.22 -15.53
C LYS A 105 -6.66 5.66 -15.03
N ILE A 106 -6.15 5.91 -13.83
CA ILE A 106 -5.97 7.23 -13.23
C ILE A 106 -4.66 7.80 -13.79
N VAL A 107 -4.71 9.03 -14.30
CA VAL A 107 -3.61 9.66 -15.04
C VAL A 107 -2.89 10.68 -14.17
N ASN A 108 -3.64 11.43 -13.35
CA ASN A 108 -3.11 12.32 -12.32
C ASN A 108 -4.11 12.37 -11.14
N LEU A 109 -3.60 12.78 -9.98
CA LEU A 109 -4.41 13.23 -8.84
C LEU A 109 -4.18 14.72 -8.58
N PHE A 110 -5.03 15.32 -7.75
CA PHE A 110 -4.89 16.67 -7.23
C PHE A 110 -5.41 16.72 -5.79
N ALA A 111 -4.64 17.31 -4.87
CA ALA A 111 -5.05 17.48 -3.48
C ALA A 111 -5.94 18.72 -3.34
N GLY A 112 -7.25 18.51 -3.42
CA GLY A 112 -8.28 19.55 -3.45
C GLY A 112 -9.44 19.14 -4.36
N THR A 113 -10.15 20.13 -4.92
CA THR A 113 -11.34 19.86 -5.74
C THR A 113 -11.04 19.73 -7.24
N ALA A 114 -11.97 19.12 -7.97
CA ALA A 114 -11.96 19.01 -9.42
C ALA A 114 -12.00 20.39 -10.11
N GLU A 115 -12.65 21.38 -9.50
CA GLU A 115 -12.65 22.76 -9.99
C GLU A 115 -11.29 23.43 -9.83
N ASP A 116 -10.59 23.16 -8.72
CA ASP A 116 -9.24 23.67 -8.46
C ASP A 116 -8.21 23.02 -9.39
N ALA A 117 -8.30 21.70 -9.61
CA ALA A 117 -7.45 20.94 -10.53
C ALA A 117 -7.52 21.43 -12.00
N GLN A 118 -8.55 22.20 -12.36
CA GLN A 118 -8.72 22.80 -13.69
C GLN A 118 -8.19 24.24 -13.82
N LYS A 119 -7.71 24.86 -12.73
CA LYS A 119 -7.19 26.24 -12.72
C LYS A 119 -5.73 26.27 -13.18
N GLU A 120 -5.32 27.36 -13.82
CA GLU A 120 -3.92 27.57 -14.19
C GLU A 120 -3.06 27.69 -12.92
N GLY A 121 -2.08 26.79 -12.77
CA GLY A 121 -1.20 26.72 -11.60
C GLY A 121 -1.54 25.60 -10.60
N ALA A 122 -2.50 24.72 -10.89
CA ALA A 122 -2.74 23.52 -10.08
C ALA A 122 -1.52 22.58 -10.10
N GLU A 123 -1.00 22.25 -8.91
CA GLU A 123 0.06 21.25 -8.73
C GLU A 123 -0.55 19.85 -8.82
N LEU A 124 -0.53 19.28 -10.04
CA LEU A 124 -1.02 17.92 -10.27
C LEU A 124 0.00 16.89 -9.78
N LEU A 125 -0.48 15.89 -9.07
CA LEU A 125 0.29 14.75 -8.62
C LEU A 125 0.46 13.78 -9.81
N GLU A 126 1.70 13.46 -10.16
CA GLU A 126 2.04 12.50 -11.21
C GLU A 126 2.08 11.08 -10.64
N PRO A 127 1.71 10.04 -11.43
CA PRO A 127 1.77 8.66 -10.98
C PRO A 127 3.22 8.16 -10.88
N THR A 128 3.55 7.51 -9.77
CA THR A 128 4.70 6.60 -9.68
C THR A 128 4.32 5.25 -10.27
N SER A 129 5.30 4.40 -10.56
CA SER A 129 5.09 3.03 -11.03
C SER A 129 5.54 2.06 -9.95
N ASP A 130 4.60 1.46 -9.24
CA ASP A 130 4.86 0.63 -8.08
C ASP A 130 4.68 -0.83 -8.44
N LYS A 131 5.67 -1.67 -8.16
CA LYS A 131 5.54 -3.12 -8.36
C LYS A 131 4.84 -3.74 -7.16
N VAL A 132 3.52 -3.82 -7.23
CA VAL A 132 2.73 -4.50 -6.19
C VAL A 132 2.69 -6.00 -6.46
N THR A 133 3.02 -6.80 -5.45
CA THR A 133 2.99 -8.26 -5.50
C THR A 133 1.74 -8.75 -4.79
N TYR A 134 0.79 -9.30 -5.54
CA TYR A 134 -0.45 -9.81 -4.98
C TYR A 134 -0.24 -11.11 -4.20
N SER A 135 -1.18 -11.41 -3.31
CA SER A 135 -1.23 -12.65 -2.54
C SER A 135 -1.37 -13.91 -3.42
N ASP A 136 -1.53 -13.81 -4.74
CA ASP A 136 -1.49 -14.96 -5.64
C ASP A 136 -0.10 -15.27 -6.23
N GLY A 137 0.89 -14.38 -6.05
CA GLY A 137 2.24 -14.47 -6.62
C GLY A 137 2.42 -13.72 -7.95
N MET A 138 1.34 -13.16 -8.51
CA MET A 138 1.43 -12.23 -9.61
C MET A 138 1.95 -10.90 -9.10
N SER A 139 2.89 -10.30 -9.81
CA SER A 139 3.24 -8.89 -9.60
C SER A 139 2.72 -8.04 -10.75
N GLU A 140 2.14 -6.89 -10.41
CA GLU A 140 1.66 -5.91 -11.37
C GLU A 140 2.26 -4.55 -11.05
N GLU A 141 2.83 -3.91 -12.07
CA GLU A 141 3.23 -2.51 -12.01
C GLU A 141 1.98 -1.63 -11.98
N VAL A 142 1.48 -1.29 -10.79
CA VAL A 142 0.35 -0.38 -10.63
C VAL A 142 0.83 1.06 -10.51
N TYR A 143 -0.10 2.01 -10.40
CA TYR A 143 0.26 3.42 -10.22
C TYR A 143 0.11 3.83 -8.77
N GLY A 144 1.20 4.31 -8.19
CA GLY A 144 1.22 4.99 -6.91
C GLY A 144 1.03 6.48 -7.05
N PHE A 145 0.65 7.13 -5.96
CA PHE A 145 0.56 8.57 -5.87
C PHE A 145 0.95 9.06 -4.48
N ASP A 146 1.77 10.10 -4.44
CA ASP A 146 2.15 10.84 -3.24
C ASP A 146 1.10 11.92 -2.94
N ILE A 147 0.15 11.63 -2.04
CA ILE A 147 -0.94 12.53 -1.68
C ILE A 147 -0.56 13.31 -0.42
N PRO A 148 -0.47 14.66 -0.44
CA PRO A 148 -0.23 15.44 0.75
C PRO A 148 -1.46 15.36 1.69
N VAL A 149 -1.20 15.03 2.95
CA VAL A 149 -2.21 14.81 3.99
C VAL A 149 -2.27 16.05 4.88
N PRO A 150 -3.40 16.79 4.93
CA PRO A 150 -3.50 17.99 5.76
C PRO A 150 -3.63 17.67 7.26
N ALA A 151 -4.32 16.58 7.60
CA ALA A 151 -4.55 16.10 8.96
C ALA A 151 -4.81 14.58 8.96
N ILE A 152 -4.45 13.91 10.06
CA ILE A 152 -4.75 12.51 10.34
C ILE A 152 -6.12 12.41 11.01
N ASP A 153 -6.85 11.32 10.77
CA ASP A 153 -8.22 11.05 11.21
C ASP A 153 -9.29 12.04 10.68
N GLU A 154 -8.92 12.94 9.76
CA GLU A 154 -9.84 13.89 9.09
C GLU A 154 -10.09 13.53 7.62
N GLU A 155 -11.30 13.81 7.13
CA GLU A 155 -11.64 13.70 5.70
C GLU A 155 -11.12 14.91 4.92
N PHE A 156 -10.42 14.68 3.81
CA PHE A 156 -10.01 15.72 2.87
C PHE A 156 -10.37 15.36 1.43
N GLN A 157 -10.43 16.39 0.58
CA GLN A 157 -10.81 16.26 -0.83
C GLN A 157 -9.58 15.90 -1.68
N VAL A 158 -9.72 14.88 -2.53
CA VAL A 158 -8.79 14.54 -3.59
C VAL A 158 -9.56 14.41 -4.90
N ALA A 159 -9.13 15.13 -5.93
CA ALA A 159 -9.68 15.01 -7.26
C ALA A 159 -8.81 14.07 -8.10
N LEU A 160 -9.44 13.19 -8.88
CA LEU A 160 -8.74 12.30 -9.82
C LEU A 160 -9.15 12.57 -11.26
N ILE A 161 -8.19 12.46 -12.19
CA ILE A 161 -8.48 12.48 -13.64
C ILE A 161 -8.11 11.14 -14.26
N GLY A 162 -9.10 10.48 -14.86
CA GLY A 162 -8.87 9.28 -15.65
C GLY A 162 -8.58 9.57 -17.12
N THR A 163 -8.23 8.54 -17.88
CA THR A 163 -7.99 8.60 -19.35
C THR A 163 -9.13 9.19 -20.20
N LYS A 164 -10.31 9.41 -19.62
CA LYS A 164 -11.47 10.08 -20.24
C LYS A 164 -11.43 11.61 -20.14
N GLY A 165 -10.41 12.20 -19.50
CA GLY A 165 -10.25 13.66 -19.40
C GLY A 165 -11.30 14.35 -18.52
N LYS A 166 -11.92 13.61 -17.59
CA LYS A 166 -12.88 14.13 -16.61
C LYS A 166 -12.29 14.02 -15.22
N TRP A 167 -12.37 15.10 -14.47
CA TRP A 167 -12.10 15.14 -13.04
C TRP A 167 -13.28 14.60 -12.24
N TYR A 168 -12.99 13.96 -11.12
CA TYR A 168 -13.95 13.45 -10.15
C TYR A 168 -13.45 13.75 -8.74
N ASP A 169 -14.27 14.41 -7.93
CA ASP A 169 -14.01 14.64 -6.51
C ASP A 169 -14.26 13.37 -5.69
N HIS A 170 -13.34 13.09 -4.77
CA HIS A 170 -13.43 12.01 -3.79
C HIS A 170 -13.03 12.50 -2.41
N LYS A 171 -13.73 12.02 -1.39
CA LYS A 171 -13.30 12.14 0.00
C LYS A 171 -12.39 10.99 0.37
N VAL A 172 -11.27 11.30 1.01
CA VAL A 172 -10.34 10.33 1.58
C VAL A 172 -9.97 10.72 3.00
N SER A 173 -9.54 9.75 3.81
CA SER A 173 -9.01 10.01 5.15
C SER A 173 -7.89 9.03 5.46
N VAL A 174 -6.85 9.52 6.13
CA VAL A 174 -5.73 8.70 6.60
C VAL A 174 -5.90 8.46 8.09
N LYS A 175 -5.86 7.19 8.52
CA LYS A 175 -6.11 6.80 9.92
C LYS A 175 -5.02 5.88 10.45
N ASN A 176 -4.98 5.76 11.78
CA ASN A 176 -4.19 4.76 12.49
C ASN A 176 -2.71 4.68 12.04
N PRO A 177 -1.95 5.80 12.03
CA PRO A 177 -0.54 5.78 11.63
C PRO A 177 0.28 5.00 12.67
N VAL A 178 0.85 3.87 12.24
CA VAL A 178 1.80 3.07 13.01
C VAL A 178 3.19 3.50 12.57
N LYS A 179 4.03 4.00 13.49
CA LYS A 179 5.40 4.36 13.14
C LYS A 179 6.17 3.10 12.72
N GLU A 180 6.83 3.17 11.58
CA GLU A 180 7.86 2.22 11.22
C GLU A 180 9.13 2.68 11.96
N GLU A 181 9.64 1.84 12.88
CA GLU A 181 10.89 2.13 13.62
C GLU A 181 11.99 2.49 12.60
N ASP A 182 12.71 3.61 12.83
CA ASP A 182 13.44 4.34 11.78
C ASP A 182 14.53 3.50 11.10
N THR A 183 14.15 2.81 10.03
CA THR A 183 15.06 2.29 9.01
C THR A 183 15.36 3.41 8.02
N GLU A 184 16.22 4.32 8.47
CA GLU A 184 16.82 5.39 7.68
C GLU A 184 17.28 4.85 6.31
N VAL A 185 16.66 5.33 5.22
CA VAL A 185 17.06 4.96 3.86
C VAL A 185 18.37 5.68 3.50
N SER A 186 19.48 5.12 3.98
CA SER A 186 20.82 5.27 3.39
C SER A 186 21.23 3.95 2.75
N ASP A 187 22.01 4.04 1.66
CA ASP A 187 22.50 2.91 0.84
C ASP A 187 23.51 1.95 1.55
N ASP A 188 23.41 1.75 2.86
CA ASP A 188 24.25 0.82 3.63
C ASP A 188 23.37 0.15 4.72
N ALA A 189 22.89 -1.05 4.43
CA ALA A 189 21.90 -1.74 5.24
C ALA A 189 22.55 -2.50 6.42
N GLU A 190 22.56 -1.89 7.61
CA GLU A 190 22.65 -2.62 8.89
C GLU A 190 21.55 -2.19 9.88
N LYS A 191 20.50 -3.01 9.91
CA LYS A 191 19.77 -3.52 11.10
C LYS A 191 19.70 -2.65 12.37
N ASP A 192 18.47 -2.32 12.77
CA ASP A 192 18.06 -2.46 14.18
C ASP A 192 16.56 -2.82 14.34
N THR A 193 16.22 -4.09 14.12
CA THR A 193 15.00 -4.68 14.69
C THR A 193 15.29 -5.10 16.13
N GLU A 194 14.38 -4.81 17.08
CA GLU A 194 14.58 -5.12 18.51
C GLU A 194 14.99 -6.59 18.70
N LYS A 195 16.26 -6.79 19.09
CA LYS A 195 16.80 -8.10 19.40
C LYS A 195 16.12 -8.66 20.65
N THR A 196 15.15 -9.52 20.44
CA THR A 196 15.15 -10.77 21.20
C THR A 196 16.48 -11.45 20.88
N GLU A 197 17.39 -11.58 21.85
CA GLU A 197 18.69 -12.24 21.60
C GLU A 197 18.45 -13.70 21.19
N GLY A 198 18.70 -13.98 19.90
CA GLY A 198 18.50 -15.30 19.32
C GLY A 198 19.39 -16.35 19.96
N LYS A 199 18.83 -17.53 20.24
CA LYS A 199 19.55 -18.61 20.92
C LYS A 199 20.37 -19.41 19.92
N LYS A 200 21.65 -19.62 20.20
CA LYS A 200 22.50 -20.55 19.43
C LYS A 200 22.37 -21.95 20.01
N ILE A 201 22.82 -22.96 19.26
CA ILE A 201 22.85 -24.36 19.73
C ILE A 201 23.57 -24.52 21.07
N ALA A 202 24.68 -23.80 21.25
CA ALA A 202 25.43 -23.75 22.51
C ALA A 202 24.60 -23.26 23.72
N ASP A 203 23.62 -22.37 23.50
CA ASP A 203 22.73 -21.84 24.54
C ASP A 203 21.56 -22.78 24.86
N LEU A 204 21.18 -23.63 23.90
CA LEU A 204 20.12 -24.64 24.06
C LEU A 204 20.60 -25.89 24.82
N GLY A 205 21.92 -26.15 24.83
CA GLY A 205 22.52 -27.23 25.63
C GLY A 205 22.08 -28.65 25.21
N VAL A 206 21.79 -28.83 23.93
CA VAL A 206 21.35 -30.09 23.31
C VAL A 206 22.55 -30.88 22.74
N GLU A 207 22.43 -32.21 22.66
CA GLU A 207 23.47 -33.10 22.09
C GLU A 207 23.28 -33.29 20.58
N ASP A 208 24.33 -33.72 19.87
CA ASP A 208 24.26 -34.11 18.46
C ASP A 208 23.14 -35.13 18.22
N GLY A 209 22.25 -34.85 17.27
CA GLY A 209 21.08 -35.68 17.05
C GLY A 209 20.09 -35.16 16.01
N SER A 210 19.01 -35.91 15.84
CA SER A 210 17.87 -35.51 15.01
C SER A 210 16.76 -34.99 15.90
N TYR A 211 16.23 -33.83 15.55
CA TYR A 211 15.21 -33.09 16.28
C TYR A 211 14.08 -32.66 15.34
N THR A 212 13.01 -32.13 15.93
CA THR A 212 11.97 -31.38 15.23
C THR A 212 11.66 -30.12 16.02
N ALA A 213 11.46 -28.98 15.34
CA ALA A 213 10.92 -27.76 15.93
C ALA A 213 9.83 -27.17 15.03
N GLU A 214 8.88 -26.45 15.63
CA GLU A 214 7.90 -25.67 14.90
C GLU A 214 8.61 -24.52 14.19
N VAL A 215 8.38 -24.45 12.88
CA VAL A 215 8.85 -23.38 12.01
C VAL A 215 7.64 -22.55 11.60
N THR A 216 7.81 -21.23 11.61
CA THR A 216 6.85 -20.29 11.06
C THR A 216 7.46 -19.64 9.83
N LEU A 217 6.71 -19.63 8.73
CA LEU A 217 7.05 -18.90 7.50
C LEU A 217 6.14 -17.68 7.43
N THR A 218 6.74 -16.50 7.35
CA THR A 218 6.07 -15.23 7.02
C THR A 218 6.69 -14.63 5.75
N GLY A 219 6.11 -13.54 5.24
CA GLY A 219 6.52 -12.96 3.97
C GLY A 219 5.92 -13.65 2.74
N GLY A 220 6.41 -13.27 1.56
CA GLY A 220 5.82 -13.58 0.28
C GLY A 220 4.32 -13.28 0.24
N THR A 221 3.53 -14.29 -0.12
CA THR A 221 2.10 -14.14 -0.48
C THR A 221 1.12 -14.75 0.52
N GLY A 222 1.61 -15.33 1.63
CA GLY A 222 0.83 -16.13 2.57
C GLY A 222 0.26 -17.45 2.02
N ARG A 223 0.39 -17.74 0.72
CA ARG A 223 -0.04 -19.02 0.10
C ARG A 223 1.05 -20.09 0.14
N ALA A 224 2.30 -19.68 0.19
CA ALA A 224 3.39 -20.60 0.46
C ALA A 224 3.34 -21.01 1.93
N THR A 225 3.54 -22.30 2.19
CA THR A 225 3.73 -22.82 3.54
C THR A 225 4.90 -23.78 3.49
N VAL A 226 5.52 -24.02 4.64
CA VAL A 226 6.48 -25.09 4.84
C VAL A 226 5.88 -26.12 5.80
N ASP A 227 6.31 -27.38 5.71
CA ASP A 227 5.89 -28.40 6.67
C ASP A 227 6.44 -28.02 8.07
N SER A 228 5.52 -27.95 9.04
CA SER A 228 5.81 -27.63 10.43
C SER A 228 5.19 -28.69 11.34
N PRO A 229 5.93 -29.26 12.31
CA PRO A 229 7.32 -28.95 12.64
C PRO A 229 8.32 -29.47 11.59
N ALA A 230 9.36 -28.66 11.33
CA ALA A 230 10.47 -29.02 10.45
C ALA A 230 11.42 -30.01 11.15
N ALA A 231 12.07 -30.87 10.37
CA ALA A 231 13.17 -31.69 10.88
C ALA A 231 14.44 -30.86 11.01
N ILE A 232 15.19 -31.08 12.09
CA ILE A 232 16.45 -30.38 12.38
C ILE A 232 17.51 -31.44 12.68
N GLU A 233 18.69 -31.33 12.09
CA GLU A 233 19.86 -32.13 12.44
C GLU A 233 20.89 -31.24 13.13
N ILE A 234 21.37 -31.65 14.31
CA ILE A 234 22.35 -30.91 15.13
C ILE A 234 23.65 -31.70 15.16
N LYS A 235 24.77 -31.04 14.85
CA LYS A 235 26.13 -31.61 14.79
C LYS A 235 27.12 -30.61 15.38
N GLY A 236 27.55 -30.82 16.62
CA GLY A 236 28.31 -29.83 17.38
C GLY A 236 27.51 -28.55 17.56
N ASP A 237 28.11 -27.41 17.22
CA ASP A 237 27.47 -26.09 17.31
C ASP A 237 26.66 -25.71 16.05
N GLU A 238 26.60 -26.58 15.04
CA GLU A 238 25.87 -26.36 13.78
C GLU A 238 24.51 -27.07 13.80
N ALA A 239 23.47 -26.39 13.29
CA ALA A 239 22.15 -26.97 13.07
C ALA A 239 21.65 -26.72 11.65
N THR A 240 21.04 -27.76 11.05
CA THR A 240 20.50 -27.73 9.69
C THR A 240 19.02 -28.08 9.72
N ALA A 241 18.16 -27.20 9.18
CA ALA A 241 16.74 -27.44 9.00
C ALA A 241 16.45 -28.08 7.64
N THR A 242 15.63 -29.12 7.63
CA THR A 242 15.00 -29.65 6.41
C THR A 242 13.66 -28.94 6.17
N ILE A 243 13.63 -28.02 5.21
CA ILE A 243 12.46 -27.23 4.84
C ILE A 243 11.76 -27.84 3.63
N VAL A 244 10.59 -28.44 3.85
CA VAL A 244 9.71 -28.93 2.77
C VAL A 244 8.68 -27.86 2.46
N TRP A 245 8.67 -27.33 1.25
CA TRP A 245 7.68 -26.34 0.81
C TRP A 245 6.33 -26.99 0.45
N SER A 246 5.29 -26.17 0.29
CA SER A 246 3.98 -26.61 -0.20
C SER A 246 3.93 -26.88 -1.72
N SER A 247 5.04 -26.68 -2.44
CA SER A 247 5.13 -26.73 -3.91
C SER A 247 6.41 -27.44 -4.39
N PRO A 248 6.36 -28.21 -5.50
CA PRO A 248 7.52 -28.83 -6.15
C PRO A 248 8.31 -27.88 -7.07
N TYR A 249 7.90 -26.61 -7.16
CA TYR A 249 8.40 -25.67 -8.15
C TYR A 249 9.40 -24.65 -7.61
N TYR A 250 9.93 -24.83 -6.39
CA TYR A 250 11.04 -24.00 -5.90
C TYR A 250 12.37 -24.57 -6.40
N ASP A 251 13.14 -23.74 -7.11
CA ASP A 251 14.34 -24.12 -7.85
C ASP A 251 15.63 -23.88 -7.04
N TYR A 252 15.64 -22.86 -6.18
CA TYR A 252 16.71 -22.60 -5.21
C TYR A 252 16.21 -21.70 -4.06
N MET A 253 16.93 -21.72 -2.94
CA MET A 253 16.82 -20.72 -1.87
C MET A 253 18.14 -19.96 -1.76
N LEU A 254 18.08 -18.70 -1.34
CA LEU A 254 19.20 -17.91 -0.85
C LEU A 254 19.01 -17.71 0.66
N VAL A 255 20.05 -17.98 1.45
CA VAL A 255 20.08 -17.73 2.90
C VAL A 255 21.43 -17.08 3.19
N ASN A 256 21.44 -15.83 3.69
CA ASN A 256 22.65 -15.02 3.85
C ASN A 256 23.52 -14.99 2.55
N ASP A 257 22.90 -14.71 1.41
CA ASP A 257 23.48 -14.76 0.05
C ASP A 257 24.01 -16.15 -0.42
N GLU A 258 24.02 -17.19 0.42
CA GLU A 258 24.42 -18.54 0.01
C GLU A 258 23.27 -19.30 -0.67
N LYS A 259 23.55 -19.94 -1.80
CA LYS A 259 22.55 -20.60 -2.66
C LYS A 259 22.41 -22.09 -2.35
N TYR A 260 21.24 -22.47 -1.86
CA TYR A 260 20.82 -23.85 -1.60
C TYR A 260 19.93 -24.37 -2.73
N LEU A 261 20.11 -25.65 -3.10
CA LEU A 261 19.31 -26.33 -4.12
C LEU A 261 18.43 -27.41 -3.46
N PRO A 262 17.31 -27.83 -4.08
CA PRO A 262 16.49 -28.91 -3.56
C PRO A 262 17.29 -30.22 -3.45
N VAL A 263 17.17 -30.89 -2.30
CA VAL A 263 17.83 -32.20 -2.06
C VAL A 263 17.06 -33.37 -2.65
N ASN A 264 15.76 -33.19 -2.92
CA ASN A 264 14.89 -34.17 -3.55
C ASN A 264 14.70 -33.92 -5.06
N LYS A 265 14.22 -34.96 -5.78
CA LYS A 265 13.91 -34.91 -7.22
C LYS A 265 12.45 -35.16 -7.55
N ASP A 266 11.70 -35.65 -6.57
CA ASP A 266 10.30 -36.05 -6.66
C ASP A 266 9.58 -35.53 -5.41
N GLY A 267 8.32 -35.10 -5.55
CA GLY A 267 7.56 -34.47 -4.47
C GLY A 267 7.81 -32.95 -4.36
N ASN A 268 7.35 -32.32 -3.28
CA ASN A 268 7.52 -30.89 -3.06
C ASN A 268 9.00 -30.53 -2.82
N SER A 269 9.41 -29.31 -3.18
CA SER A 269 10.80 -28.87 -3.04
C SER A 269 11.23 -28.91 -1.58
N THR A 270 12.27 -29.69 -1.30
CA THR A 270 12.86 -29.87 0.02
C THR A 270 14.27 -29.29 0.02
N PHE A 271 14.57 -28.39 0.94
CA PHE A 271 15.89 -27.78 1.11
C PHE A 271 16.49 -28.16 2.45
N GLU A 272 17.81 -28.19 2.52
CA GLU A 272 18.56 -28.26 3.78
C GLU A 272 19.30 -26.94 3.94
N ILE A 273 18.95 -26.16 4.97
CA ILE A 273 19.50 -24.81 5.21
C ILE A 273 20.04 -24.71 6.65
N PRO A 274 21.12 -23.95 6.90
CA PRO A 274 21.65 -23.76 8.25
C PRO A 274 20.73 -22.86 9.09
N ILE A 275 20.62 -23.15 10.39
CA ILE A 275 19.98 -22.28 11.37
C ILE A 275 21.05 -21.46 12.09
N ALA A 276 21.04 -20.14 11.87
CA ALA A 276 21.99 -19.23 12.52
C ALA A 276 21.66 -19.03 14.02
N GLU A 277 20.39 -18.74 14.33
CA GLU A 277 19.86 -18.45 15.67
C GLU A 277 18.39 -18.91 15.73
N PHE A 278 17.93 -19.41 16.87
CA PHE A 278 16.54 -19.76 17.16
C PHE A 278 15.80 -18.60 17.84
N ASP A 279 14.47 -18.63 17.81
CA ASP A 279 13.56 -17.58 18.28
C ASP A 279 13.81 -16.21 17.61
N THR A 280 14.41 -16.21 16.43
CA THR A 280 14.79 -15.02 15.66
C THR A 280 14.39 -15.18 14.21
N GLU A 281 14.02 -14.07 13.60
CA GLU A 281 13.64 -13.99 12.20
C GLU A 281 14.87 -14.11 11.27
N MET A 282 14.78 -15.02 10.31
CA MET A 282 15.81 -15.36 9.34
C MET A 282 15.27 -15.12 7.93
N GLU A 283 15.84 -14.13 7.24
CA GLU A 283 15.47 -13.78 5.88
C GLU A 283 15.98 -14.83 4.88
N VAL A 284 15.09 -15.27 3.98
CA VAL A 284 15.39 -16.23 2.91
C VAL A 284 14.69 -15.83 1.62
N THR A 285 15.40 -15.82 0.50
CA THR A 285 14.79 -15.60 -0.83
C THR A 285 14.61 -16.95 -1.52
N ALA A 286 13.37 -17.35 -1.82
CA ALA A 286 13.09 -18.58 -2.54
C ALA A 286 12.67 -18.28 -3.99
N ASP A 287 13.34 -18.91 -4.95
CA ASP A 287 13.04 -18.78 -6.39
C ASP A 287 12.11 -19.90 -6.85
N THR A 288 11.07 -19.56 -7.59
CA THR A 288 10.13 -20.53 -8.17
C THR A 288 9.82 -20.29 -9.65
N THR A 289 9.93 -21.35 -10.47
CA THR A 289 9.57 -21.37 -11.90
C THR A 289 8.14 -21.89 -12.16
N ALA A 290 7.25 -21.89 -11.16
CA ALA A 290 5.90 -22.48 -11.23
C ALA A 290 5.03 -22.01 -12.43
N MET A 291 5.31 -20.84 -13.00
CA MET A 291 4.56 -20.24 -14.11
C MET A 291 5.39 -19.99 -15.39
N SER A 292 6.48 -20.76 -15.59
CA SER A 292 7.41 -20.63 -16.74
C SER A 292 8.25 -19.34 -16.78
N GLN A 293 8.17 -18.51 -15.74
CA GLN A 293 9.12 -17.45 -15.44
C GLN A 293 9.64 -17.69 -14.01
N PRO A 294 10.94 -17.48 -13.73
CA PRO A 294 11.48 -17.57 -12.38
C PRO A 294 11.06 -16.35 -11.56
N HIS A 295 10.63 -16.59 -10.34
CA HIS A 295 10.22 -15.57 -9.37
C HIS A 295 10.99 -15.77 -8.07
N ALA A 296 11.97 -14.91 -7.80
CA ALA A 296 12.54 -14.75 -6.47
C ALA A 296 11.53 -14.03 -5.57
N ILE A 297 11.22 -14.63 -4.41
CA ILE A 297 10.28 -14.13 -3.42
C ILE A 297 10.95 -14.18 -2.05
N ASP A 298 10.90 -13.07 -1.32
CA ASP A 298 11.49 -12.95 0.00
C ASP A 298 10.51 -13.42 1.08
N TYR A 299 11.04 -14.19 2.02
CA TYR A 299 10.33 -14.79 3.14
C TYR A 299 11.16 -14.66 4.42
N THR A 300 10.48 -14.80 5.55
CA THR A 300 11.12 -14.84 6.86
C THR A 300 10.76 -16.16 7.54
N LEU A 301 11.77 -16.90 7.98
CA LEU A 301 11.64 -18.12 8.77
C LEU A 301 11.95 -17.83 10.23
N ASN A 302 11.16 -18.37 11.15
CA ASN A 302 11.46 -18.37 12.59
C ASN A 302 11.30 -19.79 13.14
N PHE A 303 12.29 -20.27 13.90
CA PHE A 303 12.32 -21.60 14.51
C PHE A 303 12.16 -21.48 16.02
N ASP A 304 11.05 -22.00 16.57
CA ASP A 304 10.75 -21.89 18.00
C ASP A 304 11.54 -22.94 18.81
N SER A 305 12.57 -22.50 19.54
CA SER A 305 13.40 -23.36 20.40
C SER A 305 12.62 -24.04 21.53
N SER A 306 11.51 -23.48 21.99
CA SER A 306 10.68 -24.06 23.06
C SER A 306 9.93 -25.32 22.59
N THR A 307 9.76 -25.47 21.28
CA THR A 307 9.10 -26.62 20.66
C THR A 307 10.07 -27.75 20.29
N LEU A 308 11.39 -27.51 20.36
CA LEU A 308 12.46 -28.42 19.99
C LEU A 308 12.38 -29.73 20.77
N LYS A 309 12.22 -30.84 20.05
CA LYS A 309 12.08 -32.20 20.60
C LYS A 309 12.96 -33.17 19.82
N GLU A 310 13.56 -34.15 20.49
CA GLU A 310 14.27 -35.25 19.80
C GLU A 310 13.28 -35.96 18.85
N ALA A 311 13.67 -36.15 17.60
CA ALA A 311 12.82 -36.76 16.60
C ALA A 311 12.64 -38.25 16.92
N GLU A 312 11.39 -38.71 17.02
CA GLU A 312 11.15 -40.15 17.20
C GLU A 312 11.78 -40.93 16.04
N LYS A 313 12.69 -41.85 16.39
CA LYS A 313 13.31 -42.78 15.44
C LYS A 313 12.21 -43.60 14.78
N LYS A 314 11.82 -43.22 13.56
CA LYS A 314 10.99 -44.05 12.70
C LYS A 314 11.78 -45.30 12.34
N ASP A 315 11.63 -46.34 13.15
CA ASP A 315 12.09 -47.69 12.84
C ASP A 315 11.57 -48.08 11.45
N ALA A 316 12.48 -48.13 10.47
CA ALA A 316 12.16 -48.53 9.12
C ALA A 316 11.74 -50.01 9.12
N LYS A 317 10.47 -50.26 8.78
CA LYS A 317 9.86 -51.58 8.75
C LYS A 317 9.60 -52.06 7.32
#